data_AF-A0A5B0PP00-F1
#
_entry.id   AF-A0A5B0PP00-F1
#
_cell.length_a   1.000
_cell.length_b   1.000
_cell.length_c   1.000
_cell.angle_alpha   90.00
_cell.angle_beta   90.00
_cell.angle_gamma   90.00
#
_symmetry.space_group_name_H-M   'P 1'
#
loop_
_entity.id
_entity.type
_entity.pdbx_description
1 polymer ?
#
loop_
_entity_poly.entity_id
_entity_poly.type
_entity_poly.pdbx_seq_one_letter_code
_entity_poly.pdbx_strand_id
1 'polypeptide(L)'
;MMEWIKVTTHLAPMLIQAGLLNLVWTHPDQLQKPMIRWTRLSLLPISLSFLLSDLWNLKYNSQLSIFIKTNLGCTFGGHAFRLALLALQQPEPQKHPKGPSSDEKPAPEASDEREQSALQNLASIFMLALVGSTNPSKKAKISSGVNQGIRDDMIFLMTTLRRLIFLHFSSVIALIFWKITNDESLTIDQPILKLLRNYKSEIRAFSWGMFVWIGIDLQGCLPRISMFALKLISRLLSNFVALPKMISKQLEKFKQIDLSQAFPFYYKNLPLGASSLTDFWSRHWHEILKDLFIEAGVAPVTYVLVSFLGFQAKSTFVRISGIMGAFTISAVLHEVGIWSAGPLDPTFKTSIFFLSQGVGVCLENGFKKISGRKVNGFLGRIWLLTWLVYFGQPMVSIWLENLGFNQNNVFRKVDDIGLFRLMYTPFIVPKLLMF
;
A
#
# COMPACT_ATOMS: atom_id res chain seq x y z
N MET A 1 10.94 22.62 -3.41
CA MET A 1 10.08 22.36 -4.59
C MET A 1 10.88 21.80 -5.77
N MET A 2 12.00 22.43 -6.17
CA MET A 2 12.85 21.98 -7.28
C MET A 2 13.36 20.53 -7.15
N GLU A 3 13.79 20.11 -5.96
CA GLU A 3 14.28 18.74 -5.74
C GLU A 3 13.19 17.67 -5.89
N TRP A 4 11.96 17.97 -5.49
CA TRP A 4 10.83 17.06 -5.67
C TRP A 4 10.47 16.88 -7.14
N ILE A 5 10.57 17.95 -7.94
CA ILE A 5 10.35 17.89 -9.39
C ILE A 5 11.37 16.96 -10.04
N LYS A 6 12.65 17.04 -9.65
CA LYS A 6 13.75 16.21 -10.20
C LYS A 6 13.59 14.70 -9.96
N VAL A 7 12.75 14.30 -9.01
CA VAL A 7 12.52 12.89 -8.65
C VAL A 7 11.10 12.44 -8.96
N THR A 8 10.30 13.23 -9.67
CA THR A 8 8.90 12.89 -9.99
C THR A 8 8.52 13.16 -11.45
N THR A 9 9.50 13.35 -12.33
CA THR A 9 9.27 13.63 -13.75
C THR A 9 8.53 12.50 -14.47
N HIS A 10 8.73 11.25 -14.06
CA HIS A 10 8.03 10.07 -14.61
C HIS A 10 6.51 10.05 -14.37
N LEU A 11 6.01 10.81 -13.39
CA LEU A 11 4.58 10.83 -13.09
C LEU A 11 3.75 11.41 -14.24
N ALA A 12 4.30 12.39 -14.97
CA ALA A 12 3.61 13.00 -16.10
C ALA A 12 3.34 12.00 -17.25
N PRO A 13 4.35 11.31 -17.83
CA PRO A 13 4.09 10.32 -18.87
C PRO A 13 3.29 9.11 -18.36
N MET A 14 3.40 8.76 -17.07
CA MET A 14 2.58 7.74 -16.43
C MET A 14 1.08 8.11 -16.38
N LEU A 15 0.76 9.35 -16.03
CA LEU A 15 -0.62 9.87 -16.06
C LEU A 15 -1.18 9.90 -17.48
N ILE A 16 -0.35 10.24 -18.48
CA ILE A 16 -0.75 10.18 -19.90
C ILE A 16 -1.08 8.73 -20.29
N GLN A 17 -0.25 7.76 -19.92
CA GLN A 17 -0.52 6.34 -20.18
C GLN A 17 -1.82 5.86 -19.52
N ALA A 18 -2.06 6.23 -18.26
CA ALA A 18 -3.30 5.93 -17.56
C ALA A 18 -4.52 6.58 -18.23
N GLY A 19 -4.38 7.82 -18.71
CA GLY A 19 -5.39 8.53 -19.50
C GLY A 19 -5.76 7.78 -20.77
N LEU A 20 -4.75 7.36 -21.55
CA LEU A 20 -4.96 6.59 -22.78
C LEU A 20 -5.62 5.24 -22.51
N LEU A 21 -5.24 4.53 -21.43
CA LEU A 21 -5.89 3.28 -21.04
C LEU A 21 -7.35 3.50 -20.63
N ASN A 22 -7.63 4.51 -19.81
CA ASN A 22 -9.00 4.83 -19.41
C ASN A 22 -9.86 5.20 -20.62
N LEU A 23 -9.31 5.96 -21.58
CA LEU A 23 -9.99 6.34 -22.82
C LEU A 23 -10.45 5.13 -23.64
N VAL A 24 -9.57 4.12 -23.80
CA VAL A 24 -9.89 2.87 -24.50
C VAL A 24 -11.02 2.12 -23.79
N TRP A 25 -11.10 2.23 -22.47
CA TRP A 25 -12.11 1.54 -21.67
C TRP A 25 -13.46 2.27 -21.62
N THR A 26 -13.46 3.60 -21.74
CA THR A 26 -14.70 4.41 -21.73
C THR A 26 -15.30 4.59 -23.12
N HIS A 27 -14.48 4.49 -24.18
CA HIS A 27 -14.93 4.60 -25.57
C HIS A 27 -14.50 3.36 -26.37
N PRO A 28 -15.34 2.31 -26.44
CA PRO A 28 -15.03 1.07 -27.17
C PRO A 28 -14.70 1.30 -28.64
N ASP A 29 -15.24 2.36 -29.25
CA ASP A 29 -14.96 2.76 -30.64
C ASP A 29 -13.47 3.12 -30.87
N GLN A 30 -12.78 3.55 -29.80
CA GLN A 30 -11.36 3.87 -29.81
C GLN A 30 -10.48 2.61 -29.69
N LEU A 31 -11.04 1.47 -29.23
CA LEU A 31 -10.34 0.18 -29.12
C LEU A 31 -9.79 -0.30 -30.47
N GLN A 32 -10.55 -0.04 -31.54
CA GLN A 32 -10.20 -0.50 -32.90
C GLN A 32 -9.10 0.36 -33.55
N LYS A 33 -8.74 1.51 -32.96
CA LYS A 33 -7.71 2.39 -33.55
C LYS A 33 -6.31 1.92 -33.17
N PRO A 34 -5.50 1.41 -34.13
CA PRO A 34 -4.15 0.92 -33.84
C PRO A 34 -3.24 2.04 -33.29
N MET A 35 -3.50 3.30 -33.65
CA MET A 35 -2.79 4.48 -33.16
C MET A 35 -2.67 4.53 -31.63
N ILE A 36 -3.79 4.37 -30.89
CA ILE A 36 -3.76 4.52 -29.43
C ILE A 36 -2.94 3.41 -28.77
N ARG A 37 -3.02 2.19 -29.32
CA ARG A 37 -2.22 1.06 -28.87
C ARG A 37 -0.73 1.32 -29.09
N TRP A 38 -0.34 1.74 -30.29
CA TRP A 38 1.06 2.03 -30.61
C TRP A 38 1.60 3.21 -29.80
N THR A 39 0.81 4.26 -29.57
CA THR A 39 1.19 5.38 -28.70
C THR A 39 1.47 4.91 -27.26
N ARG A 40 0.64 4.03 -26.70
CA ARG A 40 0.88 3.47 -25.36
C ARG A 40 2.19 2.65 -25.30
N LEU A 41 2.42 1.82 -26.30
CA LEU A 41 3.64 1.00 -26.41
C LEU A 41 4.90 1.86 -26.60
N SER A 42 4.83 2.91 -27.42
CA SER A 42 5.96 3.82 -27.67
C SER A 42 6.26 4.74 -26.49
N LEU A 43 5.25 5.09 -25.68
CA LEU A 43 5.45 5.85 -24.44
C LEU A 43 6.16 5.05 -23.35
N LEU A 44 6.08 3.71 -23.36
CA LEU A 44 6.69 2.88 -22.32
C LEU A 44 8.20 3.10 -22.15
N PRO A 45 9.06 3.01 -23.19
CA PRO A 45 10.49 3.25 -23.04
C PRO A 45 10.78 4.69 -22.57
N ILE A 46 9.97 5.67 -22.97
CA ILE A 46 10.11 7.06 -22.52
C ILE A 46 9.81 7.14 -21.02
N SER A 47 8.65 6.65 -20.57
CA SER A 47 8.26 6.64 -19.15
C SER A 47 9.27 5.91 -18.28
N LEU A 48 9.79 4.75 -18.74
CA LEU A 48 10.82 4.00 -18.02
C LEU A 48 12.14 4.76 -17.95
N SER A 49 12.52 5.49 -19.00
CA SER A 49 13.73 6.32 -18.99
C SER A 49 13.62 7.44 -17.96
N PHE A 50 12.48 8.13 -17.89
CA PHE A 50 12.21 9.12 -16.84
C PHE A 50 12.22 8.49 -15.45
N LEU A 51 11.62 7.30 -15.27
CA LEU A 51 11.61 6.61 -13.98
C LEU A 51 13.02 6.22 -13.54
N LEU A 52 13.86 5.71 -14.44
CA LEU A 52 15.25 5.37 -14.15
C LEU A 52 16.08 6.62 -13.83
N SER A 53 15.86 7.72 -14.56
CA SER A 53 16.47 9.02 -14.25
C SER A 53 16.04 9.53 -12.86
N ASP A 54 14.76 9.44 -12.53
CA ASP A 54 14.24 9.85 -11.22
C ASP A 54 14.79 8.97 -10.09
N LEU A 55 14.92 7.65 -10.32
CA LEU A 55 15.56 6.72 -9.38
C LEU A 55 17.03 7.06 -9.16
N TRP A 56 17.75 7.40 -10.23
CA TRP A 56 19.13 7.84 -10.14
C TRP A 56 19.25 9.15 -9.34
N ASN A 57 18.41 10.14 -9.66
CA ASN A 57 18.35 11.40 -8.93
C ASN A 57 18.00 11.18 -7.47
N LEU A 58 17.03 10.31 -7.17
CA LEU A 58 16.62 9.98 -5.80
C LEU A 58 17.79 9.41 -4.98
N LYS A 59 18.54 8.47 -5.56
CA LYS A 59 19.68 7.84 -4.90
C LYS A 59 20.74 8.86 -4.49
N TYR A 60 21.13 9.73 -5.43
CA TYR A 60 22.21 10.70 -5.22
C TYR A 60 21.75 12.04 -4.63
N ASN A 61 20.45 12.23 -4.35
CA ASN A 61 19.97 13.46 -3.73
C ASN A 61 20.43 13.59 -2.28
N SER A 62 21.33 14.52 -1.97
CA SER A 62 21.83 14.71 -0.59
C SER A 62 20.82 15.42 0.33
N GLN A 63 19.79 16.08 -0.21
CA GLN A 63 18.82 16.85 0.57
C GLN A 63 17.67 15.99 1.12
N LEU A 64 17.42 14.83 0.50
CA LEU A 64 16.39 13.90 0.96
C LEU A 64 16.96 12.96 2.02
N SER A 65 16.22 12.80 3.13
CA SER A 65 16.60 11.84 4.16
C SER A 65 16.60 10.42 3.61
N ILE A 66 17.46 9.57 4.16
CA ILE A 66 17.58 8.17 3.77
C ILE A 66 16.22 7.45 3.90
N PHE A 67 15.44 7.76 4.93
CA PHE A 67 14.09 7.21 5.09
C PHE A 67 13.15 7.58 3.94
N ILE A 68 13.16 8.84 3.50
CA ILE A 68 12.34 9.30 2.36
C ILE A 68 12.79 8.58 1.09
N LYS A 69 14.11 8.44 0.88
CA LYS A 69 14.65 7.68 -0.27
C LYS A 69 14.12 6.27 -0.30
N THR A 70 14.27 5.50 0.79
CA THR A 70 13.80 4.10 0.85
C THR A 70 12.33 3.96 0.51
N ASN A 71 11.48 4.82 1.08
CA ASN A 71 10.04 4.77 0.82
C ASN A 71 9.71 5.11 -0.64
N LEU A 72 10.28 6.19 -1.18
CA LEU A 72 10.08 6.56 -2.59
C LEU A 72 10.64 5.51 -3.54
N GLY A 73 11.77 4.90 -3.22
CA GLY A 73 12.36 3.80 -3.99
C GLY A 73 11.40 2.60 -4.06
N CYS A 74 10.80 2.19 -2.94
CA CYS A 74 9.76 1.15 -2.94
C CYS A 74 8.57 1.51 -3.84
N THR A 75 8.10 2.76 -3.77
CA THR A 75 7.01 3.26 -4.61
C THR A 75 7.39 3.25 -6.10
N PHE A 76 8.59 3.70 -6.45
CA PHE A 76 9.07 3.79 -7.83
C PHE A 76 9.33 2.40 -8.43
N GLY A 77 9.79 1.43 -7.61
CA GLY A 77 9.80 0.02 -8.00
C GLY A 77 8.41 -0.47 -8.41
N GLY A 78 7.36 -0.06 -7.68
CA GLY A 78 5.97 -0.34 -8.04
C GLY A 78 5.53 0.36 -9.32
N HIS A 79 5.97 1.60 -9.53
CA HIS A 79 5.68 2.36 -10.74
C HIS A 79 6.25 1.71 -12.00
N ALA A 80 7.42 1.07 -11.94
CA ALA A 80 7.99 0.34 -13.07
C ALA A 80 7.03 -0.74 -13.59
N PHE A 81 6.46 -1.55 -12.67
CA PHE A 81 5.47 -2.56 -13.01
C PHE A 81 4.15 -1.94 -13.49
N ARG A 82 3.70 -0.86 -12.85
CA ARG A 82 2.50 -0.14 -13.29
C ARG A 82 2.64 0.41 -14.71
N LEU A 83 3.78 1.00 -15.06
CA LEU A 83 4.03 1.49 -16.42
C LEU A 83 3.92 0.36 -17.45
N ALA A 84 4.49 -0.81 -17.14
CA ALA A 84 4.34 -1.99 -18.00
C ALA A 84 2.87 -2.42 -18.13
N LEU A 85 2.13 -2.48 -17.02
CA LEU A 85 0.69 -2.81 -17.03
C LEU A 85 -0.12 -1.78 -17.84
N LEU A 86 0.09 -0.48 -17.61
CA LEU A 86 -0.58 0.61 -18.29
C LEU A 86 -0.26 0.66 -19.79
N ALA A 87 0.86 0.09 -20.24
CA ALA A 87 1.19 -0.01 -21.66
C ALA A 87 0.63 -1.28 -22.32
N LEU A 88 0.67 -2.42 -21.62
CA LEU A 88 0.42 -3.75 -22.19
C LEU A 88 -1.01 -4.25 -22.00
N GLN A 89 -1.73 -3.76 -20.99
CA GLN A 89 -3.08 -4.23 -20.67
C GLN A 89 -4.10 -3.87 -21.75
N GLN A 90 -4.97 -4.82 -22.08
CA GLN A 90 -6.05 -4.66 -23.06
C GLN A 90 -7.40 -5.05 -22.43
N PRO A 91 -8.52 -4.43 -22.85
CA PRO A 91 -9.85 -4.90 -22.51
C PRO A 91 -10.09 -6.31 -23.04
N GLU A 92 -10.74 -7.15 -22.23
CA GLU A 92 -11.30 -8.39 -22.76
C GLU A 92 -12.33 -8.06 -23.83
N PRO A 93 -12.38 -8.82 -24.95
CA PRO A 93 -13.43 -8.64 -25.95
C PRO A 93 -14.79 -8.83 -25.27
N GLN A 94 -15.65 -7.81 -25.33
CA GLN A 94 -17.01 -7.90 -24.80
C GLN A 94 -17.72 -9.09 -25.46
N LYS A 95 -18.23 -10.02 -24.66
CA LYS A 95 -19.34 -10.88 -25.10
C LYS A 95 -20.55 -9.96 -25.28
N HIS A 96 -21.01 -9.81 -26.52
CA HIS A 96 -22.13 -8.94 -26.89
C HIS A 96 -23.28 -9.01 -25.88
N PRO A 97 -23.65 -7.90 -25.23
CA PRO A 97 -24.96 -7.78 -24.60
C PRO A 97 -26.01 -7.77 -25.71
N LYS A 98 -27.10 -8.53 -25.53
CA LYS A 98 -28.30 -8.43 -26.39
C LYS A 98 -28.77 -6.97 -26.40
N GLY A 99 -29.07 -6.46 -27.60
CA GLY A 99 -29.31 -5.04 -27.86
C GLY A 99 -30.47 -4.45 -27.04
N PRO A 100 -30.43 -3.13 -26.75
CA PRO A 100 -31.55 -2.45 -26.11
C PRO A 100 -32.67 -2.18 -27.11
N SER A 101 -33.90 -2.47 -26.67
CA SER A 101 -35.14 -1.98 -27.27
C SER A 101 -35.16 -0.46 -27.31
N SER A 102 -35.53 0.09 -28.47
CA SER A 102 -35.87 1.49 -28.68
C SER A 102 -37.04 1.90 -27.80
N ASP A 103 -36.84 2.82 -26.87
CA ASP A 103 -37.78 3.90 -26.51
C ASP A 103 -37.28 4.62 -25.24
N GLU A 104 -36.35 5.57 -25.37
CA GLU A 104 -36.15 6.60 -24.34
C GLU A 104 -35.93 7.97 -24.99
N LYS A 105 -36.79 8.93 -24.61
CA LYS A 105 -36.75 10.35 -25.02
C LYS A 105 -35.55 11.08 -24.40
N PRO A 106 -35.00 12.11 -25.06
CA PRO A 106 -33.87 12.87 -24.51
C PRO A 106 -34.33 13.85 -23.42
N ALA A 107 -33.74 13.75 -22.23
CA ALA A 107 -33.92 14.72 -21.14
C ALA A 107 -32.89 15.88 -21.25
N PRO A 108 -33.24 17.12 -20.88
CA PRO A 108 -32.35 18.27 -21.00
C PRO A 108 -31.61 18.56 -19.69
N GLU A 109 -30.31 18.25 -19.58
CA GLU A 109 -29.40 18.79 -18.53
C GLU A 109 -27.91 18.60 -18.91
N ALA A 110 -27.52 19.07 -20.09
CA ALA A 110 -26.25 18.69 -20.75
C ALA A 110 -24.96 19.40 -20.26
N SER A 111 -25.03 20.40 -19.39
CA SER A 111 -23.84 21.14 -18.92
C SER A 111 -23.29 20.63 -17.59
N ASP A 112 -24.16 20.41 -16.60
CA ASP A 112 -23.78 19.93 -15.25
C ASP A 112 -23.28 18.48 -15.26
N GLU A 113 -23.85 17.61 -16.10
CA GLU A 113 -23.39 16.22 -16.26
C GLU A 113 -22.01 16.13 -16.93
N ARG A 114 -21.70 17.09 -17.82
CA ARG A 114 -20.46 17.08 -18.61
C ARG A 114 -19.24 17.49 -17.80
N GLU A 115 -19.40 18.48 -16.92
CA GLU A 115 -18.34 18.93 -16.00
C GLU A 115 -18.09 17.91 -14.88
N GLN A 116 -19.17 17.29 -14.36
CA GLN A 116 -19.10 16.19 -13.40
C GLN A 116 -18.41 14.94 -13.98
N SER A 117 -18.65 14.64 -15.27
CA SER A 117 -17.95 13.58 -16.01
C SER A 117 -16.44 13.85 -16.11
N ALA A 118 -16.03 15.10 -16.36
CA ALA A 118 -14.62 15.46 -16.50
C ALA A 118 -13.82 15.25 -15.20
N LEU A 119 -14.35 15.70 -14.06
CA LEU A 119 -13.68 15.57 -12.76
C LEU A 119 -13.60 14.11 -12.31
N GLN A 120 -14.65 13.33 -12.57
CA GLN A 120 -14.67 11.89 -12.30
C GLN A 120 -13.72 11.12 -13.22
N ASN A 121 -13.55 11.55 -14.46
CA ASN A 121 -12.55 11.00 -15.38
C ASN A 121 -11.12 11.30 -14.92
N LEU A 122 -10.81 12.53 -14.51
CA LEU A 122 -9.50 12.90 -13.96
C LEU A 122 -9.17 12.10 -12.69
N ALA A 123 -10.13 11.98 -11.77
CA ALA A 123 -9.97 11.15 -10.57
C ALA A 123 -9.72 9.68 -10.94
N SER A 124 -10.42 9.16 -11.96
CA SER A 124 -10.21 7.78 -12.44
C SER A 124 -8.80 7.58 -13.00
N ILE A 125 -8.28 8.54 -13.77
CA ILE A 125 -6.91 8.50 -14.31
C ILE A 125 -5.89 8.50 -13.19
N PHE A 126 -6.07 9.37 -12.19
CA PHE A 126 -5.19 9.45 -11.02
C PHE A 126 -5.17 8.12 -10.26
N MET A 127 -6.34 7.53 -9.99
CA MET A 127 -6.42 6.24 -9.32
C MET A 127 -5.71 5.15 -10.12
N LEU A 128 -6.00 5.02 -11.42
CA LEU A 128 -5.35 4.03 -12.28
C LEU A 128 -3.83 4.17 -12.29
N ALA A 129 -3.32 5.41 -12.33
CA ALA A 129 -1.89 5.67 -12.27
C ALA A 129 -1.32 5.28 -10.90
N LEU A 130 -1.86 5.78 -9.80
CA LEU A 130 -1.12 5.82 -8.52
C LEU A 130 -1.67 4.90 -7.41
N VAL A 131 -2.92 4.44 -7.50
CA VAL A 131 -3.60 3.75 -6.39
C VAL A 131 -4.44 2.55 -6.84
N GLY A 132 -4.27 1.39 -6.22
CA GLY A 132 -5.09 0.21 -6.48
C GLY A 132 -4.83 -0.41 -7.87
N SER A 133 -5.85 -1.05 -8.44
CA SER A 133 -5.79 -1.78 -9.71
C SER A 133 -5.58 -0.88 -10.95
N THR A 134 -4.80 -1.36 -11.92
CA THR A 134 -4.69 -0.71 -13.25
C THR A 134 -5.82 -1.10 -14.19
N ASN A 135 -6.70 -2.02 -13.78
CA ASN A 135 -7.90 -2.40 -14.53
C ASN A 135 -9.06 -1.41 -14.30
N PRO A 136 -9.53 -0.68 -15.34
CA PRO A 136 -10.64 0.26 -15.22
C PRO A 136 -11.99 -0.40 -14.91
N SER A 137 -12.14 -1.73 -14.99
CA SER A 137 -13.39 -2.41 -14.59
C SER A 137 -13.56 -2.52 -13.07
N LYS A 138 -12.46 -2.48 -12.30
CA LYS A 138 -12.48 -2.57 -10.83
C LYS A 138 -12.68 -1.20 -10.13
N LYS A 139 -13.25 -0.22 -10.84
CA LYS A 139 -13.44 1.16 -10.33
C LYS A 139 -14.14 1.18 -8.97
N ALA A 140 -13.52 1.82 -7.98
CA ALA A 140 -14.18 2.17 -6.73
C ALA A 140 -15.26 3.21 -7.03
N LYS A 141 -16.53 2.83 -6.90
CA LYS A 141 -17.64 3.79 -6.95
C LYS A 141 -17.64 4.57 -5.63
N ILE A 142 -17.42 5.89 -5.70
CA ILE A 142 -17.76 6.79 -4.59
C ILE A 142 -19.29 6.80 -4.53
N SER A 143 -19.90 6.02 -3.65
CA SER A 143 -21.34 6.10 -3.42
C SER A 143 -21.65 7.28 -2.53
N SER A 144 -22.58 8.13 -2.98
CA SER A 144 -23.32 9.03 -2.13
C SER A 144 -24.21 8.20 -1.21
N GLY A 145 -24.06 8.36 0.10
CA GLY A 145 -24.93 7.71 1.08
C GLY A 145 -26.24 8.47 1.19
N VAL A 146 -27.37 7.77 1.05
CA VAL A 146 -28.68 8.35 1.37
C VAL A 146 -28.72 8.60 2.89
N ASN A 147 -28.82 9.87 3.32
CA ASN A 147 -28.88 10.31 4.72
C ASN A 147 -27.63 10.08 5.60
N GLN A 148 -26.45 10.47 5.13
CA GLN A 148 -25.27 10.56 6.01
C GLN A 148 -25.35 11.77 6.97
N GLY A 149 -25.55 11.49 8.27
CA GLY A 149 -25.68 12.51 9.31
C GLY A 149 -24.37 12.86 10.01
N ILE A 150 -24.40 13.87 10.88
CA ILE A 150 -23.26 14.23 11.76
C ILE A 150 -22.83 13.04 12.64
N ARG A 151 -23.77 12.17 13.02
CA ARG A 151 -23.52 10.97 13.80
C ARG A 151 -22.54 10.00 13.11
N ASP A 152 -22.73 9.76 11.81
CA ASP A 152 -21.88 8.83 11.05
C ASP A 152 -20.45 9.37 10.91
N ASP A 153 -20.33 10.68 10.68
CA ASP A 153 -19.03 11.34 10.65
C ASP A 153 -18.33 11.31 12.02
N MET A 154 -19.10 11.41 13.11
CA MET A 154 -18.55 11.29 14.46
C MET A 154 -18.09 9.85 14.76
N ILE A 155 -18.83 8.84 14.31
CA ILE A 155 -18.39 7.43 14.39
C ILE A 155 -17.11 7.24 13.58
N PHE A 156 -17.03 7.83 12.40
CA PHE A 156 -15.84 7.81 11.55
C PHE A 156 -14.62 8.47 12.24
N LEU A 157 -14.81 9.61 12.91
CA LEU A 157 -13.75 10.25 13.70
C LEU A 157 -13.34 9.38 14.89
N MET A 158 -14.29 8.92 15.70
CA MET A 158 -14.01 8.13 16.91
C MET A 158 -13.32 6.81 16.60
N THR A 159 -13.70 6.13 15.52
CA THR A 159 -13.01 4.92 15.06
C THR A 159 -11.57 5.21 14.64
N THR A 160 -11.32 6.37 14.02
CA THR A 160 -9.97 6.83 13.63
C THR A 160 -9.13 7.20 14.87
N LEU A 161 -9.69 7.94 15.82
CA LEU A 161 -9.01 8.28 17.08
C LEU A 161 -8.65 7.04 17.89
N ARG A 162 -9.58 6.08 18.02
CA ARG A 162 -9.33 4.79 18.68
C ARG A 162 -8.17 4.04 18.02
N ARG A 163 -8.11 4.04 16.68
CA ARG A 163 -7.01 3.41 15.93
C ARG A 163 -5.68 4.09 16.22
N LEU A 164 -5.63 5.42 16.22
CA LEU A 164 -4.42 6.20 16.51
C LEU A 164 -3.88 5.93 17.93
N ILE A 165 -4.77 5.90 18.93
CA ILE A 165 -4.41 5.59 20.32
C ILE A 165 -3.80 4.19 20.41
N PHE A 166 -4.44 3.19 19.79
CA PHE A 166 -3.94 1.82 19.77
C PHE A 166 -2.56 1.70 19.11
N LEU A 167 -2.37 2.37 17.97
CA LEU A 167 -1.09 2.39 17.25
C LEU A 167 0.02 3.04 18.08
N HIS A 168 -0.29 4.16 18.76
CA HIS A 168 0.66 4.85 19.64
C HIS A 168 1.13 3.93 20.78
N PHE A 169 0.22 3.37 21.56
CA PHE A 169 0.60 2.47 22.67
C PHE A 169 1.35 1.22 22.18
N SER A 170 0.91 0.62 21.07
CA SER A 170 1.61 -0.53 20.48
C SER A 170 3.04 -0.18 20.07
N SER A 171 3.27 1.03 19.53
CA SER A 171 4.61 1.50 19.15
C SER A 171 5.51 1.74 20.36
N VAL A 172 4.97 2.33 21.43
CA VAL A 172 5.73 2.59 22.66
C VAL A 172 6.12 1.28 23.33
N ILE A 173 5.19 0.31 23.41
CA ILE A 173 5.46 -1.03 23.95
C ILE A 173 6.57 -1.70 23.13
N ALA A 174 6.45 -1.75 21.80
CA ALA A 174 7.47 -2.36 20.94
C ALA A 174 8.86 -1.71 21.10
N LEU A 175 8.91 -0.38 21.28
CA LEU A 175 10.15 0.36 21.51
C LEU A 175 10.77 0.05 22.87
N ILE A 176 9.97 -0.04 23.93
CA ILE A 176 10.44 -0.38 25.28
C ILE A 176 11.00 -1.79 25.31
N PHE A 177 10.29 -2.78 24.77
CA PHE A 177 10.77 -4.16 24.69
C PHE A 177 12.09 -4.25 23.91
N TRP A 178 12.18 -3.54 22.78
CA TRP A 178 13.42 -3.49 22.02
C TRP A 178 14.56 -2.84 22.82
N LYS A 179 14.32 -1.72 23.52
CA LYS A 179 15.32 -1.08 24.38
C LYS A 179 15.80 -2.00 25.50
N ILE A 180 14.88 -2.60 26.27
CA ILE A 180 15.20 -3.47 27.42
C ILE A 180 16.12 -4.62 27.01
N THR A 181 15.89 -5.23 25.85
CA THR A 181 16.75 -6.34 25.35
C THR A 181 18.17 -5.91 24.99
N ASN A 182 18.41 -4.61 24.82
CA ASN A 182 19.70 -4.02 24.46
C ASN A 182 20.37 -3.30 25.63
N ASP A 183 19.71 -3.19 26.77
CA ASP A 183 20.23 -2.48 27.93
C ASP A 183 21.17 -3.41 28.71
N GLU A 184 22.44 -3.02 28.78
CA GLU A 184 23.48 -3.78 29.50
C GLU A 184 23.48 -3.48 31.01
N SER A 185 22.90 -2.36 31.42
CA SER A 185 22.86 -1.91 32.82
C SER A 185 21.82 -2.63 33.68
N LEU A 186 20.81 -3.23 33.04
CA LEU A 186 19.80 -4.06 33.69
C LEU A 186 20.45 -5.38 34.17
N THR A 187 20.49 -5.58 35.49
CA THR A 187 21.13 -6.73 36.14
C THR A 187 20.50 -8.07 35.74
N ILE A 188 21.34 -9.10 35.59
CA ILE A 188 21.01 -10.44 35.04
C ILE A 188 20.24 -11.31 36.04
N ASP A 189 20.00 -10.83 37.26
CA ASP A 189 19.45 -11.64 38.37
C ASP A 189 18.00 -12.08 38.15
N GLN A 190 17.29 -11.49 37.18
CA GLN A 190 15.95 -11.89 36.80
C GLN A 190 15.97 -12.86 35.60
N PRO A 191 15.45 -14.11 35.74
CA PRO A 191 15.48 -15.11 34.66
C PRO A 191 14.73 -14.67 33.40
N ILE A 192 13.72 -13.82 33.54
CA ILE A 192 12.97 -13.24 32.42
C ILE A 192 13.85 -12.31 31.58
N LEU A 193 14.67 -11.46 32.21
CA LEU A 193 15.57 -10.55 31.48
C LEU A 193 16.66 -11.33 30.72
N LYS A 194 17.17 -12.41 31.32
CA LYS A 194 18.10 -13.34 30.63
C LYS A 194 17.44 -13.99 29.41
N LEU A 195 16.20 -14.45 29.52
CA LEU A 195 15.46 -15.01 28.39
C LEU A 195 15.26 -13.98 27.27
N LEU A 196 14.83 -12.76 27.61
CA LEU A 196 14.63 -11.68 26.64
C LEU A 196 15.92 -11.34 25.89
N ARG A 197 17.07 -11.34 26.57
CA ARG A 197 18.37 -11.07 25.93
C ARG A 197 18.78 -12.17 24.95
N ASN A 198 18.43 -13.44 25.19
CA ASN A 198 18.70 -14.53 24.25
C ASN A 198 17.95 -14.36 22.92
N TYR A 199 16.80 -13.68 22.93
CA TYR A 199 15.97 -13.42 21.75
C TYR A 199 16.10 -11.98 21.24
N LYS A 200 17.24 -11.32 21.49
CA LYS A 200 17.50 -9.92 21.13
C LYS A 200 17.26 -9.65 19.64
N SER A 201 17.74 -10.53 18.76
CA SER A 201 17.60 -10.42 17.31
C SER A 201 16.16 -10.58 16.85
N GLU A 202 15.45 -11.54 17.43
CA GLU A 202 14.05 -11.86 17.17
C GLU A 202 13.15 -10.70 17.59
N ILE A 203 13.36 -10.16 18.79
CA ILE A 203 12.60 -9.03 19.32
C ILE A 203 12.86 -7.79 18.48
N ARG A 204 14.10 -7.53 18.05
CA ARG A 204 14.40 -6.45 17.11
C ARG A 204 13.64 -6.61 15.80
N ALA A 205 13.63 -7.80 15.20
CA ALA A 205 12.93 -8.06 13.95
C ALA A 205 11.42 -7.87 14.09
N PHE A 206 10.84 -8.37 15.18
CA PHE A 206 9.42 -8.19 15.52
C PHE A 206 9.06 -6.72 15.74
N SER A 207 9.81 -6.00 16.57
CA SER A 207 9.58 -4.58 16.85
C SER A 207 9.72 -3.74 15.59
N TRP A 208 10.68 -4.03 14.71
CA TRP A 208 10.81 -3.32 13.45
C TRP A 208 9.62 -3.58 12.51
N GLY A 209 9.16 -4.83 12.41
CA GLY A 209 7.93 -5.17 11.67
C GLY A 209 6.71 -4.41 12.19
N MET A 210 6.60 -4.26 13.52
CA MET A 210 5.56 -3.46 14.17
C MET A 210 5.67 -1.98 13.78
N PHE A 211 6.87 -1.39 13.78
CA PHE A 211 7.06 0.01 13.40
C PHE A 211 6.71 0.28 11.93
N VAL A 212 7.11 -0.62 11.02
CA VAL A 212 6.75 -0.53 9.60
C VAL A 212 5.24 -0.54 9.42
N TRP A 213 4.56 -1.50 10.05
CA TRP A 213 3.10 -1.57 10.03
C TRP A 213 2.46 -0.30 10.57
N ILE A 214 2.85 0.12 11.78
CA ILE A 214 2.30 1.29 12.45
C ILE A 214 2.51 2.55 11.62
N GLY A 215 3.67 2.71 10.99
CA GLY A 215 3.97 3.82 10.09
C GLY A 215 3.01 3.89 8.91
N ILE A 216 2.77 2.76 8.22
CA ILE A 216 1.85 2.70 7.08
C ILE A 216 0.41 2.96 7.53
N ASP A 217 -0.03 2.37 8.63
CA ASP A 217 -1.40 2.51 9.12
C ASP A 217 -1.68 3.93 9.64
N LEU A 218 -0.67 4.57 10.24
CA LEU A 218 -0.71 5.96 10.63
C LEU A 218 -0.86 6.88 9.42
N GLN A 219 -0.12 6.64 8.33
CA GLN A 219 -0.29 7.37 7.08
C GLN A 219 -1.72 7.22 6.55
N GLY A 220 -2.33 6.04 6.64
CA GLY A 220 -3.73 5.81 6.26
C GLY A 220 -4.76 6.54 7.14
N CYS A 221 -4.40 6.90 8.38
CA CYS A 221 -5.26 7.68 9.26
C CYS A 221 -5.26 9.18 8.93
N LEU A 222 -4.21 9.71 8.29
CA LEU A 222 -4.10 11.14 7.97
C LEU A 222 -5.19 11.62 7.01
N PRO A 223 -5.43 10.98 5.83
CA PRO A 223 -6.54 11.36 4.95
C PRO A 223 -7.90 11.30 5.65
N ARG A 224 -8.09 10.36 6.58
CA ARG A 224 -9.35 10.26 7.33
C ARG A 224 -9.59 11.50 8.19
N ILE A 225 -8.60 11.93 8.97
CA ILE A 225 -8.70 13.14 9.78
C ILE A 225 -8.88 14.38 8.89
N SER A 226 -8.10 14.50 7.83
CA SER A 226 -8.18 15.63 6.89
C SER A 226 -9.56 15.73 6.24
N MET A 227 -10.12 14.63 5.76
CA MET A 227 -11.42 14.63 5.10
C MET A 227 -12.58 14.86 6.06
N PHE A 228 -12.49 14.36 7.30
CA PHE A 228 -13.44 14.74 8.35
C PHE A 228 -13.39 16.24 8.63
N ALA A 229 -12.18 16.82 8.79
CA ALA A 229 -12.01 18.26 9.02
C ALA A 229 -12.57 19.09 7.86
N LEU A 230 -12.30 18.69 6.62
CA LEU A 230 -12.86 19.33 5.43
C LEU A 230 -14.40 19.26 5.39
N LYS A 231 -15.00 18.10 5.71
CA LYS A 231 -16.46 17.93 5.78
C LYS A 231 -17.08 18.76 6.90
N LEU A 232 -16.40 18.89 8.04
CA LEU A 232 -16.82 19.74 9.15
C LEU A 232 -16.76 21.23 8.77
N ILE A 233 -15.64 21.69 8.22
CA ILE A 233 -15.47 23.08 7.75
C ILE A 233 -16.51 23.41 6.68
N SER A 234 -16.75 22.48 5.73
CA SER A 234 -17.78 22.60 4.71
C SER A 234 -19.18 22.85 5.29
N ARG A 235 -19.56 22.11 6.35
CA ARG A 235 -20.85 22.31 7.04
C ARG A 235 -20.92 23.64 7.78
N LEU A 236 -19.84 24.05 8.44
CA LEU A 236 -19.79 25.36 9.11
C LEU A 236 -19.91 26.49 8.08
N LEU A 237 -19.13 26.44 7.01
CA LEU A 237 -19.13 27.46 5.96
C LEU A 237 -20.50 27.61 5.31
N SER A 238 -21.21 26.50 5.05
CA SER A 238 -22.58 26.56 4.49
C SER A 238 -23.60 27.21 5.41
N ASN A 239 -23.35 27.25 6.72
CA ASN A 239 -24.25 27.90 7.68
C ASN A 239 -23.97 29.40 7.82
N PHE A 240 -22.75 29.86 7.50
CA PHE A 240 -22.33 31.25 7.70
C PHE A 240 -22.28 32.08 6.41
N VAL A 241 -22.10 31.46 5.25
CA VAL A 241 -21.85 32.18 3.98
C VAL A 241 -22.85 31.75 2.91
N ALA A 242 -23.54 32.73 2.32
CA ALA A 242 -24.34 32.53 1.11
C ALA A 242 -23.38 32.30 -0.09
N LEU A 243 -23.19 31.03 -0.47
CA LEU A 243 -22.32 30.65 -1.57
C LEU A 243 -23.06 30.66 -2.92
N PRO A 244 -22.36 30.92 -4.04
CA PRO A 244 -22.91 30.76 -5.39
C PRO A 244 -23.55 29.38 -5.59
N LYS A 245 -24.65 29.29 -6.37
CA LYS A 245 -25.45 28.07 -6.56
C LYS A 245 -24.64 26.82 -6.93
N MET A 246 -23.65 26.97 -7.82
CA MET A 246 -22.78 25.87 -8.26
C MET A 246 -21.95 25.29 -7.10
N ILE A 247 -21.32 26.16 -6.31
CA ILE A 247 -20.50 25.77 -5.16
C ILE A 247 -21.39 25.14 -4.08
N SER A 248 -22.58 25.71 -3.86
CA SER A 248 -23.57 25.16 -2.94
C SER A 248 -23.97 23.72 -3.33
N LYS A 249 -24.26 23.46 -4.62
CA LYS A 249 -24.60 22.10 -5.11
C LYS A 249 -23.45 21.10 -4.92
N GLN A 250 -22.20 21.51 -5.20
CA GLN A 250 -21.03 20.65 -4.95
C GLN A 250 -20.83 20.36 -3.46
N LEU A 251 -21.04 21.36 -2.61
CA LEU A 251 -20.90 21.24 -1.16
C LEU A 251 -21.97 20.32 -0.57
N GLU A 252 -23.22 20.41 -1.04
CA GLU A 252 -24.29 19.48 -0.64
C GLU A 252 -23.97 18.03 -1.04
N LYS A 253 -23.44 17.82 -2.26
CA LYS A 253 -22.96 16.48 -2.66
C LYS A 253 -21.84 16.00 -1.75
N PHE A 254 -20.88 16.86 -1.42
CA PHE A 254 -19.77 16.53 -0.52
C PHE A 254 -20.25 16.14 0.89
N LYS A 255 -21.27 16.83 1.42
CA LYS A 255 -21.90 16.48 2.71
C LYS A 255 -22.53 15.09 2.72
N GLN A 256 -22.99 14.60 1.56
CA GLN A 256 -23.62 13.28 1.40
C GLN A 256 -22.61 12.13 1.16
N ILE A 257 -21.31 12.43 1.02
CA ILE A 257 -20.28 11.41 0.81
C ILE A 257 -20.09 10.57 2.07
N ASP A 258 -20.10 9.25 1.89
CA ASP A 258 -19.68 8.29 2.90
C ASP A 258 -18.17 8.32 3.11
N LEU A 259 -17.74 9.00 4.19
CA LEU A 259 -16.32 9.09 4.54
C LEU A 259 -15.71 7.72 4.83
N SER A 260 -16.48 6.80 5.41
CA SER A 260 -15.98 5.47 5.79
C SER A 260 -15.64 4.61 4.56
N GLN A 261 -16.45 4.75 3.51
CA GLN A 261 -16.28 4.05 2.25
C GLN A 261 -15.30 4.77 1.32
N ALA A 262 -15.31 6.11 1.29
CA ALA A 262 -14.42 6.90 0.44
C ALA A 262 -12.97 6.87 0.96
N PHE A 263 -12.79 6.83 2.28
CA PHE A 263 -11.48 6.84 2.94
C PHE A 263 -11.35 5.67 3.92
N PRO A 264 -11.33 4.41 3.44
CA PRO A 264 -11.16 3.25 4.31
C PRO A 264 -9.78 3.26 4.97
N PHE A 265 -9.63 2.53 6.07
CA PHE A 265 -8.31 2.25 6.62
C PHE A 265 -7.48 1.46 5.59
N TYR A 266 -6.17 1.68 5.59
CA TYR A 266 -5.24 0.88 4.78
C TYR A 266 -5.18 -0.59 5.21
N TYR A 267 -5.53 -0.86 6.46
CA TYR A 267 -5.64 -2.20 7.02
C TYR A 267 -7.03 -2.36 7.64
N LYS A 268 -7.95 -3.00 6.90
CA LYS A 268 -9.25 -3.39 7.42
C LYS A 268 -9.15 -4.27 8.66
N ASN A 269 -8.22 -5.22 8.65
CA ASN A 269 -7.92 -6.09 9.80
C ASN A 269 -6.49 -5.83 10.30
N LEU A 270 -6.27 -5.93 11.61
CA LEU A 270 -4.96 -5.72 12.23
C LEU A 270 -4.00 -6.89 11.90
N PRO A 271 -2.78 -6.66 11.40
CA PRO A 271 -1.74 -7.68 11.19
C PRO A 271 -1.59 -8.71 12.32
N LEU A 272 -1.60 -8.25 13.58
CA LEU A 272 -1.47 -9.12 14.76
C LEU A 272 -2.67 -10.07 14.96
N GLY A 273 -3.81 -9.80 14.33
CA GLY A 273 -5.01 -10.63 14.39
C GLY A 273 -4.93 -11.89 13.52
N ALA A 274 -4.03 -11.91 12.52
CA ALA A 274 -3.88 -13.00 11.57
C ALA A 274 -3.53 -14.32 12.26
N SER A 275 -3.97 -15.43 11.69
CA SER A 275 -3.77 -16.77 12.27
C SER A 275 -2.95 -17.73 11.41
N SER A 276 -2.43 -17.26 10.27
CA SER A 276 -1.57 -18.00 9.33
C SER A 276 -0.87 -17.02 8.39
N LEU A 277 0.16 -17.46 7.66
CA LEU A 277 0.85 -16.65 6.64
C LEU A 277 -0.10 -16.28 5.50
N THR A 278 -0.90 -17.24 5.04
CA THR A 278 -1.90 -16.98 4.01
C THR A 278 -2.89 -15.91 4.47
N ASP A 279 -3.33 -15.98 5.73
CA ASP A 279 -4.25 -14.99 6.29
C ASP A 279 -3.62 -13.60 6.46
N PHE A 280 -2.37 -13.57 6.93
CA PHE A 280 -1.60 -12.35 7.12
C PHE A 280 -1.44 -11.59 5.81
N TRP A 281 -0.84 -12.23 4.80
CA TRP A 281 -0.51 -11.58 3.52
C TRP A 281 -1.72 -11.26 2.64
N SER A 282 -2.84 -11.99 2.79
CA SER A 282 -4.02 -11.80 1.92
C SER A 282 -5.11 -10.89 2.48
N ARG A 283 -5.24 -10.79 3.82
CA ARG A 283 -6.35 -10.09 4.49
C ARG A 283 -5.93 -9.10 5.57
N HIS A 284 -4.67 -9.14 6.02
CA HIS A 284 -4.22 -8.32 7.14
C HIS A 284 -3.02 -7.42 6.83
N TRP A 285 -2.33 -7.59 5.68
CA TRP A 285 -1.12 -6.81 5.38
C TRP A 285 -1.17 -5.98 4.09
N HIS A 286 -1.58 -6.53 2.95
CA HIS A 286 -1.54 -5.81 1.68
C HIS A 286 -2.93 -5.54 1.12
N GLU A 287 -3.59 -4.44 1.52
CA GLU A 287 -4.81 -4.00 0.80
C GLU A 287 -4.46 -3.06 -0.36
N ILE A 288 -3.47 -2.17 -0.21
CA ILE A 288 -3.11 -1.17 -1.23
C ILE A 288 -2.36 -1.78 -2.42
N LEU A 289 -1.40 -2.66 -2.16
CA LEU A 289 -0.49 -3.22 -3.19
C LEU A 289 -0.97 -4.56 -3.75
N LYS A 290 -2.05 -5.13 -3.23
CA LYS A 290 -2.52 -6.46 -3.63
C LYS A 290 -2.89 -6.54 -5.11
N ASP A 291 -3.57 -5.53 -5.64
CA ASP A 291 -3.88 -5.51 -7.07
C ASP A 291 -2.61 -5.48 -7.92
N LEU A 292 -1.61 -4.68 -7.52
CA LEU A 292 -0.31 -4.65 -8.21
C LEU A 292 0.36 -6.02 -8.22
N PHE A 293 0.41 -6.73 -7.10
CA PHE A 293 1.04 -8.06 -7.04
C PHE A 293 0.26 -9.12 -7.83
N ILE A 294 -1.06 -9.01 -7.89
CA ILE A 294 -1.90 -9.88 -8.71
C ILE A 294 -1.68 -9.59 -10.19
N GLU A 295 -1.71 -8.32 -10.59
CA GLU A 295 -1.68 -7.89 -11.99
C GLU A 295 -0.27 -7.99 -12.58
N ALA A 296 0.78 -7.63 -11.83
CA ALA A 296 2.17 -7.70 -12.29
C ALA A 296 2.85 -9.04 -12.01
N GLY A 297 2.37 -9.82 -11.03
CA GLY A 297 3.00 -11.07 -10.60
C GLY A 297 2.19 -12.30 -10.99
N VAL A 298 1.00 -12.45 -10.41
CA VAL A 298 0.18 -13.67 -10.56
C VAL A 298 -0.29 -13.85 -12.00
N ALA A 299 -0.89 -12.82 -12.59
CA ALA A 299 -1.52 -12.86 -13.91
C ALA A 299 -0.53 -13.22 -15.03
N PRO A 300 0.63 -12.54 -15.20
CA PRO A 300 1.55 -12.88 -16.29
C PRO A 300 2.17 -14.26 -16.12
N VAL A 301 2.55 -14.66 -14.89
CA VAL A 301 3.09 -16.01 -14.64
C VAL A 301 2.06 -17.09 -14.98
N THR A 302 0.81 -16.88 -14.57
CA THR A 302 -0.29 -17.80 -14.89
C THR A 302 -0.53 -17.88 -16.39
N TYR A 303 -0.54 -16.74 -17.08
CA TYR A 303 -0.73 -16.68 -18.54
C TYR A 303 0.37 -17.42 -19.29
N VAL A 304 1.64 -17.21 -18.93
CA VAL A 304 2.77 -17.92 -19.55
C VAL A 304 2.64 -19.44 -19.37
N LEU A 305 2.34 -19.89 -18.14
CA LEU A 305 2.22 -21.32 -17.86
C LEU A 305 1.04 -21.97 -18.58
N VAL A 306 -0.13 -21.32 -18.59
CA VAL A 306 -1.33 -21.91 -19.17
C VAL A 306 -1.35 -21.78 -20.70
N SER A 307 -1.08 -20.58 -21.21
CA SER A 307 -1.24 -20.26 -22.64
C SER A 307 -0.04 -20.65 -23.48
N PHE A 308 1.18 -20.48 -23.00
CA PHE A 308 2.38 -20.85 -23.77
C PHE A 308 2.87 -22.27 -23.48
N LEU A 309 2.82 -22.70 -22.22
CA LEU A 309 3.34 -24.00 -21.80
C LEU A 309 2.27 -25.08 -21.65
N GLY A 310 0.98 -24.74 -21.86
CA GLY A 310 -0.13 -25.71 -21.89
C GLY A 310 -0.47 -26.33 -20.54
N PHE A 311 0.01 -25.78 -19.43
CA PHE A 311 -0.35 -26.31 -18.11
C PHE A 311 -1.83 -26.10 -17.81
N GLN A 312 -2.45 -27.05 -17.10
CA GLN A 312 -3.82 -26.90 -16.65
C GLN A 312 -3.94 -25.72 -15.68
N ALA A 313 -4.86 -24.79 -15.96
CA ALA A 313 -5.07 -23.58 -15.14
C ALA A 313 -5.36 -23.88 -13.66
N LYS A 314 -6.00 -25.02 -13.37
CA LYS A 314 -6.32 -25.46 -12.00
C LYS A 314 -5.21 -26.27 -11.33
N SER A 315 -4.08 -26.49 -12.00
CA SER A 315 -2.98 -27.28 -11.45
C SER A 315 -2.39 -26.63 -10.21
N THR A 316 -1.91 -27.46 -9.28
CA THR A 316 -1.23 -26.98 -8.06
C THR A 316 0.04 -26.20 -8.43
N PHE A 317 0.74 -26.61 -9.49
CA PHE A 317 1.94 -25.94 -9.99
C PHE A 317 1.65 -24.50 -10.44
N VAL A 318 0.66 -24.28 -11.31
CA VAL A 318 0.28 -22.93 -11.77
C VAL A 318 -0.07 -22.02 -10.59
N ARG A 319 -0.81 -22.54 -9.61
CA ARG A 319 -1.17 -21.77 -8.41
C ARG A 319 0.06 -21.39 -7.57
N ILE A 320 0.97 -22.33 -7.33
CA ILE A 320 2.22 -22.08 -6.58
C ILE A 320 3.07 -21.04 -7.31
N SER A 321 3.25 -21.21 -8.62
CA SER A 321 4.03 -20.27 -9.43
C SER A 321 3.41 -18.86 -9.44
N GLY A 322 2.08 -18.75 -9.50
CA GLY A 322 1.39 -17.47 -9.35
C GLY A 322 1.66 -16.80 -7.99
N ILE A 323 1.61 -17.56 -6.89
CA ILE A 323 1.94 -17.06 -5.54
C ILE A 323 3.39 -16.58 -5.49
N MET A 324 4.33 -17.38 -6.02
CA MET A 324 5.75 -16.99 -6.08
C MET A 324 5.96 -15.75 -6.95
N GLY A 325 5.22 -15.61 -8.05
CA GLY A 325 5.22 -14.41 -8.89
C GLY A 325 4.83 -13.16 -8.10
N ALA A 326 3.75 -13.21 -7.32
CA ALA A 326 3.34 -12.09 -6.46
C ALA A 326 4.45 -11.66 -5.47
N PHE A 327 5.06 -12.62 -4.78
CA PHE A 327 6.13 -12.35 -3.82
C PHE A 327 7.45 -11.93 -4.49
N THR A 328 7.69 -12.33 -5.74
CA THR A 328 8.82 -11.85 -6.54
C THR A 328 8.68 -10.37 -6.87
N ILE A 329 7.48 -9.94 -7.28
CA ILE A 329 7.22 -8.50 -7.48
C ILE A 329 7.45 -7.74 -6.16
N SER A 330 6.93 -8.25 -5.05
CA SER A 330 7.15 -7.64 -3.74
C SER A 330 8.65 -7.54 -3.37
N ALA A 331 9.44 -8.59 -3.62
CA ALA A 331 10.88 -8.58 -3.42
C ALA A 331 11.57 -7.46 -4.23
N VAL A 332 11.28 -7.37 -5.52
CA VAL A 332 11.87 -6.34 -6.40
C VAL A 332 11.58 -4.93 -5.90
N LEU A 333 10.33 -4.65 -5.50
CA LEU A 333 9.95 -3.33 -4.96
C LEU A 333 10.85 -2.93 -3.78
N HIS A 334 11.05 -3.85 -2.84
CA HIS A 334 11.79 -3.58 -1.62
C HIS A 334 13.30 -3.53 -1.84
N GLU A 335 13.85 -4.27 -2.81
CA GLU A 335 15.25 -4.13 -3.22
C GLU A 335 15.52 -2.76 -3.86
N VAL A 336 14.62 -2.26 -4.71
CA VAL A 336 14.72 -0.90 -5.27
C VAL A 336 14.68 0.15 -4.16
N GLY A 337 13.82 -0.04 -3.16
CA GLY A 337 13.78 0.77 -1.95
C GLY A 337 15.13 0.85 -1.24
N ILE A 338 15.73 -0.30 -0.90
CA ILE A 338 17.03 -0.33 -0.24
C ILE A 338 18.14 0.26 -1.11
N TRP A 339 18.18 -0.08 -2.40
CA TRP A 339 19.16 0.46 -3.33
C TRP A 339 19.08 2.00 -3.48
N SER A 340 17.88 2.58 -3.34
CA SER A 340 17.73 4.04 -3.38
C SER A 340 18.36 4.74 -2.17
N ALA A 341 18.50 4.05 -1.05
CA ALA A 341 19.07 4.59 0.19
C ALA A 341 20.55 4.25 0.38
N GLY A 342 21.00 3.11 -0.15
CA GLY A 342 22.34 2.58 0.10
C GLY A 342 22.91 1.76 -1.06
N PRO A 343 24.01 1.04 -0.83
CA PRO A 343 24.53 0.06 -1.78
C PRO A 343 23.53 -1.08 -2.01
N LEU A 344 23.65 -1.75 -3.16
CA LEU A 344 22.93 -2.99 -3.39
C LEU A 344 23.47 -4.07 -2.45
N ASP A 345 22.58 -4.80 -1.79
CA ASP A 345 22.97 -5.98 -1.01
C ASP A 345 23.27 -7.15 -1.96
N PRO A 346 24.53 -7.62 -2.07
CA PRO A 346 24.86 -8.74 -2.94
C PRO A 346 24.27 -10.08 -2.46
N THR A 347 23.86 -10.14 -1.19
CA THR A 347 23.27 -11.35 -0.59
C THR A 347 21.74 -11.41 -0.72
N PHE A 348 21.11 -10.34 -1.24
CA PHE A 348 19.67 -10.25 -1.50
C PHE A 348 18.80 -10.70 -0.31
N LYS A 349 19.18 -10.36 0.94
CA LYS A 349 18.43 -10.79 2.15
C LYS A 349 17.00 -10.26 2.16
N THR A 350 16.78 -9.08 1.58
CA THR A 350 15.44 -8.51 1.40
C THR A 350 14.60 -9.39 0.49
N SER A 351 15.12 -9.77 -0.68
CA SER A 351 14.43 -10.68 -1.61
C SER A 351 14.18 -12.04 -0.98
N ILE A 352 15.16 -12.61 -0.26
CA ILE A 352 15.00 -13.89 0.44
C ILE A 352 13.85 -13.82 1.44
N PHE A 353 13.72 -12.74 2.20
CA PHE A 353 12.60 -12.55 3.13
C PHE A 353 11.25 -12.59 2.40
N PHE A 354 11.07 -11.83 1.33
CA PHE A 354 9.78 -11.78 0.63
C PHE A 354 9.45 -13.08 -0.11
N LEU A 355 10.43 -13.70 -0.77
CA LEU A 355 10.26 -14.98 -1.44
C LEU A 355 9.92 -16.10 -0.46
N SER A 356 10.53 -16.11 0.74
CA SER A 356 10.22 -17.11 1.76
C SER A 356 8.77 -17.02 2.25
N GLN A 357 8.14 -15.84 2.20
CA GLN A 357 6.70 -15.72 2.50
C GLN A 357 5.85 -16.47 1.48
N GLY A 358 6.21 -16.40 0.20
CA GLY A 358 5.59 -17.20 -0.87
C GLY A 358 5.74 -18.69 -0.62
N VAL A 359 6.94 -19.13 -0.22
CA VAL A 359 7.19 -20.52 0.18
C VAL A 359 6.31 -20.91 1.36
N GLY A 360 6.25 -20.11 2.42
CA GLY A 360 5.43 -20.38 3.60
C GLY A 360 3.93 -20.49 3.27
N VAL A 361 3.40 -19.61 2.42
CA VAL A 361 2.01 -19.70 1.91
C VAL A 361 1.80 -20.98 1.09
N CYS A 362 2.79 -21.38 0.28
CA CYS A 362 2.71 -22.64 -0.47
C CYS A 362 2.75 -23.87 0.45
N LEU A 363 3.55 -23.84 1.52
CA LEU A 363 3.58 -24.88 2.54
C LEU A 363 2.24 -25.00 3.26
N GLU A 364 1.59 -23.89 3.63
CA GLU A 364 0.24 -23.93 4.22
C GLU A 364 -0.81 -24.51 3.27
N ASN A 365 -0.68 -24.21 1.97
CA ASN A 365 -1.55 -24.80 0.95
C ASN A 365 -1.31 -26.31 0.78
N GLY A 366 -0.04 -26.75 0.85
CA GLY A 366 0.33 -28.16 0.87
C GLY A 366 -0.21 -28.86 2.10
N PHE A 367 -0.02 -28.28 3.28
CA PHE A 367 -0.56 -28.78 4.55
C PHE A 367 -2.07 -28.95 4.48
N LYS A 368 -2.80 -27.96 3.93
CA LYS A 368 -4.24 -28.07 3.71
C LYS A 368 -4.63 -29.21 2.79
N LYS A 369 -3.85 -29.44 1.73
CA LYS A 369 -4.10 -30.52 0.75
C LYS A 369 -3.87 -31.90 1.36
N ILE A 370 -2.86 -32.05 2.22
CA ILE A 370 -2.48 -33.33 2.84
C ILE A 370 -3.35 -33.63 4.07
N SER A 371 -3.51 -32.67 4.98
CA SER A 371 -4.21 -32.88 6.26
C SER A 371 -5.73 -32.63 6.18
N GLY A 372 -6.21 -32.00 5.10
CA GLY A 372 -7.58 -31.48 5.00
C GLY A 372 -7.87 -30.26 5.89
N ARG A 373 -6.93 -29.85 6.76
CA ARG A 373 -7.11 -28.76 7.74
C ARG A 373 -6.33 -27.52 7.31
N LYS A 374 -6.90 -26.34 7.55
CA LYS A 374 -6.20 -25.06 7.34
C LYS A 374 -5.33 -24.76 8.56
N VAL A 375 -4.16 -24.17 8.34
CA VAL A 375 -3.38 -23.54 9.42
C VAL A 375 -4.20 -22.36 9.97
N ASN A 376 -4.54 -22.39 11.25
CA ASN A 376 -5.38 -21.40 11.92
C ASN A 376 -5.21 -21.47 13.45
N GLY A 377 -5.86 -20.56 14.17
CA GLY A 377 -5.90 -20.53 15.63
C GLY A 377 -4.56 -20.15 16.25
N PHE A 378 -4.37 -20.57 17.50
CA PHE A 378 -3.17 -20.25 18.28
C PHE A 378 -1.90 -20.87 17.70
N LEU A 379 -1.94 -22.15 17.30
CA LEU A 379 -0.77 -22.80 16.67
C LEU A 379 -0.40 -22.16 15.34
N GLY A 380 -1.39 -21.75 14.54
CA GLY A 380 -1.15 -21.01 13.32
C GLY A 380 -0.53 -19.62 13.55
N ARG A 381 -0.87 -18.96 14.66
CA ARG A 381 -0.20 -17.72 15.10
C ARG A 381 1.26 -17.92 15.47
N ILE A 382 1.56 -18.99 16.21
CA ILE A 382 2.96 -19.34 16.52
C ILE A 382 3.72 -19.58 15.21
N TRP A 383 3.19 -20.41 14.32
CA TRP A 383 3.77 -20.66 13.00
C TRP A 383 4.03 -19.37 12.21
N LEU A 384 3.03 -18.50 12.11
CA LEU A 384 3.11 -17.20 11.44
C LEU A 384 4.24 -16.34 12.03
N LEU A 385 4.23 -16.14 13.35
CA LEU A 385 5.18 -15.25 14.01
C LEU A 385 6.61 -15.80 13.95
N THR A 386 6.80 -17.11 14.15
CA THR A 386 8.10 -17.76 14.03
C THR A 386 8.65 -17.61 12.61
N TRP A 387 7.82 -17.84 11.58
CA TRP A 387 8.25 -17.71 10.17
C TRP A 387 8.65 -16.28 9.82
N LEU A 388 7.81 -15.30 10.18
CA LEU A 388 8.08 -13.89 9.91
C LEU A 388 9.36 -13.41 10.61
N VAL A 389 9.52 -13.76 11.89
CA VAL A 389 10.68 -13.33 12.68
C VAL A 389 11.95 -13.99 12.17
N TYR A 390 11.94 -15.31 11.94
CA TYR A 390 13.12 -16.05 11.48
C TYR A 390 13.70 -15.47 10.18
N PHE A 391 12.86 -15.28 9.16
CA PHE A 391 13.31 -14.68 7.89
C PHE A 391 13.49 -13.16 7.98
N GLY A 392 12.80 -12.48 8.91
CA GLY A 392 12.87 -11.03 9.05
C GLY A 392 14.19 -10.54 9.65
N GLN A 393 14.81 -11.31 10.55
CA GLN A 393 16.08 -10.96 11.18
C GLN A 393 17.19 -10.49 10.22
N PRO A 394 17.57 -11.28 9.17
CA PRO A 394 18.61 -10.88 8.23
C PRO A 394 18.23 -9.61 7.44
N MET A 395 16.98 -9.50 7.00
CA MET A 395 16.48 -8.32 6.27
C MET A 395 16.55 -7.08 7.15
N VAL A 396 15.99 -7.12 8.36
CA VAL A 396 15.95 -5.98 9.27
C VAL A 396 17.35 -5.49 9.60
N SER A 397 18.32 -6.40 9.74
CA SER A 397 19.72 -6.03 9.99
C SER A 397 20.30 -5.17 8.86
N ILE A 398 20.13 -5.60 7.60
CA ILE A 398 20.58 -4.83 6.42
C ILE A 398 19.82 -3.52 6.26
N TRP A 399 18.52 -3.53 6.54
CA TRP A 399 17.71 -2.32 6.47
C TRP A 399 18.20 -1.28 7.48
N LEU A 400 18.45 -1.68 8.73
CA LEU A 400 18.97 -0.75 9.75
C LEU A 400 20.36 -0.22 9.40
N GLU A 401 21.22 -1.06 8.83
CA GLU A 401 22.55 -0.68 8.36
C GLU A 401 22.49 0.34 7.22
N ASN A 402 21.71 0.06 6.17
CA ASN A 402 21.55 0.96 5.02
C ASN A 402 20.79 2.25 5.36
N LEU A 403 19.93 2.21 6.39
CA LEU A 403 19.28 3.41 6.91
C LEU A 403 20.23 4.29 7.74
N GLY A 404 21.45 3.81 8.05
CA GLY A 404 22.38 4.48 8.96
C GLY A 404 21.79 4.63 10.38
N PHE A 405 20.92 3.71 10.78
CA PHE A 405 20.09 3.87 11.96
C PHE A 405 20.91 3.78 13.25
N ASN A 406 21.04 4.89 13.96
CA ASN A 406 21.79 4.93 15.22
C ASN A 406 20.90 4.49 16.40
N GLN A 407 20.86 3.18 16.62
CA GLN A 407 20.08 2.56 17.69
C GLN A 407 20.40 3.15 19.08
N ASN A 408 21.67 3.36 19.39
CA ASN A 408 22.10 3.86 20.70
C ASN A 408 21.68 5.31 20.94
N ASN A 409 21.61 6.13 19.87
CA ASN A 409 21.09 7.49 19.96
C ASN A 409 19.59 7.50 20.28
N VAL A 410 18.82 6.62 19.63
CA VAL A 410 17.38 6.48 19.91
C VAL A 410 17.13 6.05 21.35
N PHE A 411 17.88 5.07 21.85
CA PHE A 411 17.73 4.62 23.24
C PHE A 411 18.10 5.70 24.26
N ARG A 412 19.15 6.50 24.00
CA ARG A 412 19.47 7.67 24.84
C ARG A 412 18.34 8.69 24.86
N LYS A 413 17.78 9.05 23.70
CA LYS A 413 16.61 9.95 23.62
C LYS A 413 15.40 9.40 24.38
N VAL A 414 15.19 8.09 24.35
CA VAL A 414 14.11 7.42 25.10
C VAL A 414 14.31 7.59 26.61
N ASP A 415 15.55 7.48 27.09
CA ASP A 415 15.89 7.73 28.50
C ASP A 415 15.70 9.20 28.90
N ASP A 416 16.16 10.13 28.06
CA ASP A 416 16.03 11.57 28.30
C ASP A 416 14.56 12.03 28.38
N ILE A 417 13.70 11.44 27.54
CA ILE A 417 12.26 11.75 27.52
C ILE A 417 11.55 11.14 28.74
N GLY A 418 11.94 9.91 29.10
CA GLY A 418 11.30 9.13 30.16
C GLY A 418 9.98 8.48 29.74
N LEU A 419 9.63 7.36 30.42
CA LEU A 419 8.47 6.52 30.09
C LEU A 419 7.14 7.28 30.08
N PHE A 420 6.92 8.14 31.08
CA PHE A 420 5.66 8.88 31.20
C PHE A 420 5.43 9.79 29.98
N ARG A 421 6.43 10.57 29.58
CA ARG A 421 6.30 11.44 28.40
C ARG A 421 6.16 10.64 27.12
N LEU A 422 6.82 9.49 26.99
CA LEU A 422 6.64 8.59 25.84
C LEU A 422 5.20 8.10 25.70
N MET A 423 4.55 7.78 26.82
CA MET A 423 3.16 7.30 26.83
C MET A 423 2.15 8.38 26.46
N TYR A 424 2.36 9.63 26.88
CA TYR A 424 1.40 10.72 26.68
C TYR A 424 1.69 11.65 25.50
N THR A 425 2.88 11.57 24.87
CA THR A 425 3.22 12.39 23.70
C THR A 425 2.86 11.66 22.41
N PRO A 426 1.77 12.03 21.71
CA PRO A 426 1.38 11.35 20.48
C PRO A 426 2.47 11.50 19.40
N PHE A 427 2.61 10.48 18.55
CA PHE A 427 3.56 10.44 17.43
C PHE A 427 5.05 10.53 17.81
N ILE A 428 5.38 10.37 19.10
CA ILE A 428 6.77 10.43 19.56
C ILE A 428 7.62 9.30 18.98
N VAL A 429 7.09 8.08 18.89
CA VAL A 429 7.86 6.93 18.37
C VAL A 429 8.17 7.08 16.88
N PRO A 430 7.20 7.36 15.98
CA PRO A 430 7.53 7.68 14.58
C PRO A 430 8.57 8.79 14.45
N LYS A 431 8.47 9.85 15.28
CA LYS A 431 9.45 10.94 15.30
C LYS A 431 10.84 10.43 15.69
N LEU A 432 10.96 9.65 16.76
CA LEU A 432 12.23 9.09 17.20
C LEU A 432 12.87 8.16 16.17
N LEU A 433 12.07 7.42 15.40
CA LEU A 433 12.57 6.49 14.39
C LEU A 433 12.95 7.17 13.06
N MET A 434 12.49 8.39 12.82
CA MET A 434 12.84 9.17 11.61
C MET A 434 14.10 10.05 11.79
N PHE A 435 14.63 10.22 13.02
CA PHE A 435 15.69 11.19 13.36
C PHE A 435 16.90 10.62 14.11
#